data_AF-A0A7C3MPJ4-F1
#
_entry.id   AF-A0A7C3MPJ4-F1
#
_cell.length_a   1.000
_cell.length_b   1.000
_cell.length_c   1.000
_cell.angle_alpha   90.00
_cell.angle_beta   90.00
_cell.angle_gamma   90.00
#
_symmetry.space_group_name_H-M   'P 1'
#
loop_
_entity.id
_entity.type
_entity.pdbx_description
1 polymer ?
#
loop_
_entity_poly.entity_id
_entity_poly.type
_entity_poly.pdbx_seq_one_letter_code
_entity_poly.pdbx_strand_id
1 'polypeptide(L)'
;MTATQPQYFHLLWDYELEELRGVFEALKARREEVLAHWHHLYVLHFGDTRTLAESEFMEIFGEELDTTTEALLASDIQTFTAHVRRIGERLSERRVPFSEVIVSIHLFEESASTVFPSGSPPTIYQSFDKLSHCRMIVLTSAYFRAQTALAGTRIQELEREAAQLPPGQRSRFHGLVGASPVMRRLYERIEAAGRTRGTVL
;
A
#
# COMPACT_ATOMS: atom_id res chain seq x y z
N MET A 1 24.54 -22.39 -12.71
CA MET A 1 23.65 -23.16 -11.81
C MET A 1 22.23 -22.75 -12.14
N THR A 2 21.41 -23.66 -12.66
CA THR A 2 19.99 -23.35 -12.92
C THR A 2 19.25 -23.28 -11.58
N ALA A 3 18.59 -22.15 -11.30
CA ALA A 3 17.80 -21.99 -10.09
C ALA A 3 16.72 -23.08 -10.01
N THR A 4 16.49 -23.64 -8.82
CA THR A 4 15.52 -24.72 -8.60
C THR A 4 14.11 -24.22 -8.27
N GLN A 5 13.92 -22.90 -8.13
CA GLN A 5 12.64 -22.24 -7.82
C GLN A 5 12.67 -20.76 -8.32
N PRO A 6 11.51 -20.14 -8.65
CA PRO A 6 11.47 -18.71 -8.93
C PRO A 6 12.03 -17.89 -7.75
N GLN A 7 12.89 -16.91 -8.05
CA GLN A 7 13.67 -16.19 -7.04
C GLN A 7 12.90 -15.01 -6.44
N TYR A 8 12.01 -14.38 -7.22
CA TYR A 8 11.28 -13.21 -6.79
C TYR A 8 9.82 -13.56 -6.52
N PHE A 9 9.45 -13.48 -5.24
CA PHE A 9 8.09 -13.71 -4.74
C PHE A 9 7.46 -15.04 -5.18
N HIS A 10 8.29 -16.08 -5.40
CA HIS A 10 7.89 -17.39 -5.93
C HIS A 10 7.20 -17.35 -7.30
N LEU A 11 7.36 -16.26 -8.06
CA LEU A 11 6.65 -16.04 -9.31
C LEU A 11 7.57 -15.75 -10.50
N LEU A 12 8.58 -14.89 -10.32
CA LEU A 12 9.45 -14.41 -11.39
C LEU A 12 10.86 -14.99 -11.27
N TRP A 13 11.44 -15.37 -12.40
CA TRP A 13 12.81 -15.86 -12.53
C TRP A 13 13.76 -14.75 -13.00
N ASP A 14 15.07 -14.89 -12.72
CA ASP A 14 16.08 -13.91 -13.15
C ASP A 14 16.13 -13.73 -14.67
N TYR A 15 16.02 -14.83 -15.42
CA TYR A 15 16.04 -14.77 -16.89
C TYR A 15 14.81 -14.03 -17.44
N GLU A 16 13.64 -14.16 -16.78
CA GLU A 16 12.44 -13.42 -17.18
C GLU A 16 12.62 -11.92 -16.92
N LEU A 17 13.30 -11.57 -15.82
CA LEU A 17 13.64 -10.17 -15.55
C LEU A 17 14.64 -9.61 -16.57
N GLU A 18 15.62 -10.40 -16.97
CA GLU A 18 16.59 -10.03 -18.02
C GLU A 18 15.92 -9.85 -19.39
N GLU A 19 14.99 -10.74 -19.76
CA GLU A 19 14.20 -10.64 -20.99
C GLU A 19 13.33 -9.37 -21.03
N LEU A 20 12.87 -8.87 -19.87
CA LEU A 20 12.10 -7.63 -19.77
C LEU A 20 12.92 -6.35 -19.94
N ARG A 21 14.25 -6.42 -20.05
CA ARG A 21 15.09 -5.23 -20.18
C ARG A 21 14.64 -4.29 -21.31
N GLY A 22 14.32 -4.84 -22.48
CA GLY A 22 13.85 -4.04 -23.61
C GLY A 22 12.50 -3.35 -23.35
N VAL A 23 11.65 -3.94 -22.51
CA VAL A 23 10.41 -3.30 -22.04
C VAL A 23 10.73 -2.12 -21.13
N PHE A 24 11.63 -2.28 -20.17
CA PHE A 24 12.02 -1.20 -19.25
C PHE A 24 12.70 -0.04 -19.98
N GLU A 25 13.55 -0.32 -20.96
CA GLU A 25 14.17 0.70 -21.81
C GLU A 25 13.10 1.48 -22.60
N ALA A 26 12.09 0.79 -23.12
CA ALA A 26 10.98 1.42 -23.84
C ALA A 26 10.07 2.26 -22.91
N LEU A 27 9.79 1.77 -21.69
CA LEU A 27 9.06 2.53 -20.67
C LEU A 27 9.81 3.81 -20.29
N LYS A 28 11.13 3.73 -20.08
CA LYS A 28 11.95 4.90 -19.78
C LYS A 28 11.95 5.90 -20.94
N ALA A 29 12.09 5.42 -22.18
CA ALA A 29 12.13 6.27 -23.37
C ALA A 29 10.79 6.94 -23.68
N ARG A 30 9.67 6.27 -23.36
CA ARG A 30 8.29 6.73 -23.63
C ARG A 30 7.50 7.05 -22.36
N ARG A 31 8.21 7.45 -21.30
CA ARG A 31 7.66 7.74 -19.97
C ARG A 31 6.42 8.63 -20.03
N GLU A 32 6.51 9.78 -20.70
CA GLU A 32 5.42 10.75 -20.79
C GLU A 32 4.19 10.20 -21.51
N GLU A 33 4.39 9.41 -22.57
CA GLU A 33 3.31 8.76 -23.32
C GLU A 33 2.55 7.76 -22.42
N VAL A 34 3.31 6.92 -21.69
CA VAL A 34 2.75 5.93 -20.77
C VAL A 34 1.99 6.60 -19.62
N LEU A 35 2.55 7.65 -19.01
CA LEU A 35 1.90 8.35 -17.90
C LEU A 35 0.65 9.09 -18.37
N ALA A 36 0.70 9.75 -19.52
CA ALA A 36 -0.47 10.44 -20.08
C ALA A 36 -1.60 9.46 -20.40
N HIS A 37 -1.29 8.32 -21.03
CA HIS A 37 -2.28 7.30 -21.33
C HIS A 37 -2.81 6.62 -20.06
N TRP A 38 -1.96 6.33 -19.08
CA TRP A 38 -2.38 5.78 -17.80
C TRP A 38 -3.32 6.74 -17.05
N HIS A 39 -2.99 8.03 -16.98
CA HIS A 39 -3.86 9.03 -16.38
C HIS A 39 -5.19 9.16 -17.15
N HIS A 40 -5.15 9.12 -18.48
CA HIS A 40 -6.36 9.13 -19.31
C HIS A 40 -7.30 7.97 -18.95
N LEU A 41 -6.77 6.75 -18.88
CA LEU A 41 -7.52 5.57 -18.47
C LEU A 41 -8.04 5.72 -17.02
N TYR A 42 -7.21 6.22 -16.10
CA TYR A 42 -7.61 6.44 -14.72
C TYR A 42 -8.82 7.40 -14.61
N VAL A 43 -8.80 8.51 -15.34
CA VAL A 43 -9.94 9.44 -15.41
C VAL A 43 -11.15 8.80 -16.08
N LEU A 44 -10.96 8.00 -17.12
CA LEU A 44 -12.05 7.29 -17.81
C LEU A 44 -12.78 6.32 -16.87
N HIS A 45 -12.03 5.57 -16.05
CA HIS A 45 -12.59 4.55 -15.16
C HIS A 45 -13.22 5.11 -13.89
N PHE A 46 -12.63 6.16 -13.30
CA PHE A 46 -13.07 6.69 -12.01
C PHE A 46 -13.87 7.99 -12.12
N GLY A 47 -13.77 8.73 -13.22
CA GLY A 47 -14.46 10.00 -13.40
C GLY A 47 -14.28 10.90 -12.17
N ASP A 48 -15.37 11.48 -11.69
CA ASP A 48 -15.36 12.39 -10.54
C ASP A 48 -15.26 11.68 -9.18
N THR A 49 -15.31 10.35 -9.13
CA THR A 49 -15.14 9.58 -7.87
C THR A 49 -13.68 9.26 -7.57
N ARG A 50 -12.76 9.62 -8.47
CA ARG A 50 -11.31 9.42 -8.30
C ARG A 50 -10.80 10.14 -7.06
N THR A 51 -9.87 9.53 -6.35
CA THR A 51 -9.30 10.13 -5.14
C THR A 51 -8.19 11.12 -5.47
N LEU A 52 -7.38 10.82 -6.49
CA LEU A 52 -6.21 11.63 -6.82
C LEU A 52 -6.55 12.69 -7.87
N ALA A 53 -6.15 13.93 -7.60
CA ALA A 53 -6.07 14.94 -8.65
C ALA A 53 -4.97 14.60 -9.66
N GLU A 54 -5.04 15.15 -10.88
CA GLU A 54 -4.03 14.93 -11.92
C GLU A 54 -2.60 15.22 -11.43
N SER A 55 -2.40 16.34 -10.73
CA SER A 55 -1.08 16.70 -10.20
C SER A 55 -0.54 15.66 -9.21
N GLU A 56 -1.41 15.11 -8.35
CA GLU A 56 -1.01 14.08 -7.37
C GLU A 56 -0.76 12.74 -8.05
N PHE A 57 -1.58 12.39 -9.04
CA PHE A 57 -1.39 11.19 -9.86
C PHE A 57 -0.03 11.25 -10.56
N MET A 58 0.26 12.34 -11.27
CA MET A 58 1.51 12.53 -12.01
C MET A 58 2.72 12.55 -11.08
N GLU A 59 2.59 13.15 -9.90
CA GLU A 59 3.67 13.15 -8.90
C GLU A 59 3.94 11.73 -8.37
N ILE A 60 2.90 11.01 -7.93
CA ILE A 60 3.03 9.69 -7.30
C ILE A 60 3.53 8.66 -8.33
N PHE A 61 2.82 8.56 -9.46
CA PHE A 61 3.08 7.50 -10.43
C PHE A 61 4.21 7.85 -11.39
N GLY A 62 4.49 9.14 -11.60
CA GLY A 62 5.69 9.56 -12.33
C GLY A 62 6.97 9.20 -11.58
N GLU A 63 7.04 9.53 -10.28
CA GLU A 63 8.18 9.14 -9.43
C GLU A 63 8.33 7.61 -9.33
N GLU A 64 7.20 6.90 -9.21
CA GLU A 64 7.17 5.43 -9.19
C GLU A 64 7.71 4.83 -10.47
N LEU A 65 7.23 5.29 -11.63
CA LEU A 65 7.65 4.78 -12.92
C LEU A 65 9.14 4.98 -13.14
N ASP A 66 9.66 6.19 -12.84
CA ASP A 66 11.08 6.49 -12.98
C ASP A 66 11.93 5.57 -12.10
N THR A 67 11.62 5.55 -10.81
CA THR A 67 12.52 4.89 -9.86
C THR A 67 12.45 3.37 -9.96
N THR A 68 11.26 2.82 -10.22
CA THR A 68 11.13 1.37 -10.40
C THR A 68 11.74 0.90 -11.71
N THR A 69 11.58 1.66 -12.80
CA THR A 69 12.22 1.33 -14.09
C THR A 69 13.73 1.38 -13.97
N GLU A 70 14.30 2.38 -13.29
CA GLU A 70 15.74 2.46 -13.06
C GLU A 70 16.28 1.32 -12.21
N ALA A 71 15.58 0.96 -11.14
CA ALA A 71 15.94 -0.19 -10.31
C ALA A 71 15.90 -1.50 -11.09
N LEU A 72 14.85 -1.72 -11.91
CA LEU A 72 14.70 -2.92 -12.73
C LEU A 72 15.77 -3.02 -13.82
N LEU A 73 16.14 -1.91 -14.46
CA LEU A 73 17.26 -1.85 -15.42
C LEU A 73 18.61 -2.17 -14.79
N ALA A 74 18.78 -1.86 -13.50
CA ALA A 74 19.95 -2.20 -12.71
C ALA A 74 19.88 -3.61 -12.08
N SER A 75 18.81 -4.36 -12.33
CA SER A 75 18.50 -5.64 -11.67
C SER A 75 18.45 -5.55 -10.14
N ASP A 76 18.15 -4.37 -9.60
CA ASP A 76 18.07 -4.09 -8.17
C ASP A 76 16.63 -4.26 -7.66
N ILE A 77 16.27 -5.52 -7.42
CA ILE A 77 14.94 -5.89 -6.91
C ILE A 77 14.69 -5.36 -5.50
N GLN A 78 15.74 -5.14 -4.70
CA GLN A 78 15.64 -4.59 -3.35
C GLN A 78 15.16 -3.14 -3.41
N THR A 79 15.79 -2.33 -4.26
CA THR A 79 15.38 -0.93 -4.50
C THR A 79 13.98 -0.89 -5.10
N PHE A 80 13.69 -1.69 -6.13
CA PHE A 80 12.33 -1.82 -6.68
C PHE A 80 11.29 -2.09 -5.58
N THR A 81 11.54 -3.09 -4.74
CA THR A 81 10.62 -3.47 -3.65
C THR A 81 10.46 -2.34 -2.63
N ALA A 82 11.54 -1.64 -2.26
CA ALA A 82 11.48 -0.53 -1.32
C ALA A 82 10.62 0.63 -1.86
N HIS A 83 10.76 0.97 -3.14
CA HIS A 83 9.95 2.00 -3.78
C HIS A 83 8.47 1.62 -3.88
N VAL A 84 8.18 0.38 -4.29
CA VAL A 84 6.80 -0.11 -4.35
C VAL A 84 6.13 -0.09 -2.96
N ARG A 85 6.87 -0.42 -1.88
CA ARG A 85 6.36 -0.29 -0.50
C ARG A 85 6.01 1.15 -0.15
N ARG A 86 6.91 2.08 -0.45
CA ARG A 86 6.71 3.51 -0.17
C ARG A 86 5.47 4.06 -0.89
N ILE A 87 5.22 3.62 -2.11
CA ILE A 87 4.01 3.98 -2.86
C ILE A 87 2.76 3.40 -2.20
N GLY A 88 2.78 2.12 -1.79
CA GLY A 88 1.68 1.52 -1.05
C GLY A 88 1.34 2.27 0.24
N GLU A 89 2.36 2.68 1.00
CA GLU A 89 2.22 3.51 2.21
C GLU A 89 1.61 4.88 1.86
N ARG A 90 2.16 5.55 0.85
CA ARG A 90 1.74 6.89 0.39
C ARG A 90 0.28 6.94 -0.09
N LEU A 91 -0.17 5.89 -0.78
CA LEU A 91 -1.57 5.75 -1.23
C LEU A 91 -2.51 5.49 -0.05
N SER A 92 -2.08 4.69 0.94
CA SER A 92 -2.83 4.42 2.16
C SER A 92 -3.00 5.69 3.02
N GLU A 93 -1.93 6.46 3.19
CA GLU A 93 -1.96 7.75 3.90
C GLU A 93 -2.92 8.75 3.26
N ARG A 94 -2.99 8.77 1.93
CA ARG A 94 -3.95 9.58 1.15
C ARG A 94 -5.36 9.00 1.13
N ARG A 95 -5.58 7.84 1.74
CA ARG A 95 -6.87 7.14 1.81
C ARG A 95 -7.45 6.80 0.44
N VAL A 96 -6.58 6.55 -0.55
CA VAL A 96 -7.01 6.07 -1.87
C VAL A 96 -7.65 4.70 -1.68
N PRO A 97 -8.93 4.48 -2.04
CA PRO A 97 -9.60 3.21 -1.90
C PRO A 97 -8.78 2.06 -2.51
N PHE A 98 -8.65 0.94 -1.80
CA PHE A 98 -7.82 -0.16 -2.28
C PHE A 98 -8.27 -0.67 -3.66
N SER A 99 -9.57 -0.69 -3.95
CA SER A 99 -10.10 -1.03 -5.28
C SER A 99 -9.60 -0.08 -6.38
N GLU A 100 -9.46 1.21 -6.06
CA GLU A 100 -8.92 2.21 -6.97
C GLU A 100 -7.43 1.95 -7.25
N VAL A 101 -6.68 1.53 -6.23
CA VAL A 101 -5.28 1.11 -6.36
C VAL A 101 -5.13 -0.13 -7.25
N ILE A 102 -5.94 -1.18 -7.04
CA ILE A 102 -5.91 -2.40 -7.87
C ILE A 102 -6.10 -2.06 -9.34
N VAL A 103 -7.17 -1.33 -9.64
CA VAL A 103 -7.51 -0.95 -11.02
C VAL A 103 -6.43 -0.04 -11.59
N SER A 104 -5.91 0.93 -10.84
CA SER A 104 -4.83 1.80 -11.33
C SER A 104 -3.62 0.99 -11.79
N ILE A 105 -3.24 -0.07 -11.09
CA ILE A 105 -2.11 -0.92 -11.48
C ILE A 105 -2.42 -1.73 -12.74
N HIS A 106 -3.66 -2.20 -12.91
CA HIS A 106 -4.09 -2.80 -14.16
C HIS A 106 -4.05 -1.80 -15.34
N LEU A 107 -4.49 -0.56 -15.13
CA LEU A 107 -4.42 0.48 -16.17
C LEU A 107 -2.98 0.88 -16.52
N PHE A 108 -2.05 0.75 -15.56
CA PHE A 108 -0.62 0.84 -15.86
C PHE A 108 -0.17 -0.26 -16.80
N GLU A 109 -0.56 -1.51 -16.58
CA GLU A 109 -0.18 -2.63 -17.45
C GLU A 109 -0.68 -2.42 -18.87
N GLU A 110 -1.94 -1.99 -19.00
CA GLU A 110 -2.55 -1.64 -20.29
C GLU A 110 -1.75 -0.53 -20.98
N SER A 111 -1.47 0.57 -20.26
CA SER A 111 -0.69 1.68 -20.80
C SER A 111 0.73 1.27 -21.19
N ALA A 112 1.43 0.54 -20.33
CA ALA A 112 2.79 0.04 -20.55
C ALA A 112 2.87 -0.87 -21.78
N SER A 113 1.86 -1.72 -21.99
CA SER A 113 1.85 -2.66 -23.12
C SER A 113 1.88 -1.97 -24.49
N THR A 114 1.34 -0.74 -24.58
CA THR A 114 1.36 0.06 -25.82
C THR A 114 2.77 0.43 -26.28
N VAL A 115 3.72 0.43 -25.34
CA VAL A 115 5.12 0.77 -25.58
C VAL A 115 6.06 -0.43 -25.53
N PHE A 116 5.56 -1.64 -25.71
CA PHE A 116 6.45 -2.79 -25.81
C PHE A 116 7.21 -2.76 -27.16
N PRO A 117 8.41 -3.37 -27.23
CA PRO A 117 9.11 -3.53 -28.50
C PRO A 117 8.25 -4.26 -29.55
N SER A 118 8.28 -3.78 -30.80
CA SER A 118 7.53 -4.41 -31.88
C SER A 118 7.99 -5.85 -32.10
N GLY A 119 7.03 -6.79 -32.18
CA GLY A 119 7.33 -8.21 -32.35
C GLY A 119 7.75 -8.94 -31.07
N SER A 120 7.58 -8.33 -29.89
CA SER A 120 7.77 -9.04 -28.61
C SER A 120 6.96 -10.33 -28.56
N PRO A 121 7.56 -11.47 -28.21
CA PRO A 121 6.84 -12.73 -28.08
C PRO A 121 5.85 -12.70 -26.90
N PRO A 122 4.81 -13.56 -26.90
CA PRO A 122 3.84 -13.63 -25.81
C PRO A 122 4.46 -13.84 -24.41
N THR A 123 5.64 -14.47 -24.36
CA THR A 123 6.38 -14.69 -23.09
C THR A 123 6.77 -13.39 -22.42
N ILE A 124 7.10 -12.33 -23.17
CA ILE A 124 7.43 -11.00 -22.60
C ILE A 124 6.23 -10.42 -21.85
N TYR A 125 5.03 -10.54 -22.43
CA TYR A 125 3.80 -10.09 -21.78
C TYR A 125 3.52 -10.89 -20.50
N GLN A 126 3.74 -12.20 -20.53
CA GLN A 126 3.60 -13.07 -19.36
C GLN A 126 4.61 -12.74 -18.26
N SER A 127 5.87 -12.48 -18.60
CA SER A 127 6.90 -12.07 -17.64
C SER A 127 6.58 -10.71 -17.03
N PHE A 128 6.07 -9.77 -17.83
CA PHE A 128 5.66 -8.46 -17.34
C PHE A 128 4.43 -8.53 -16.43
N ASP A 129 3.45 -9.36 -16.77
CA ASP A 129 2.30 -9.67 -15.91
C ASP A 129 2.76 -10.27 -14.57
N LYS A 130 3.70 -11.21 -14.57
CA LYS A 130 4.30 -11.73 -13.33
C LYS A 130 5.00 -10.65 -12.52
N LEU A 131 5.75 -9.75 -13.17
CA LEU A 131 6.38 -8.64 -12.47
C LEU A 131 5.33 -7.70 -11.83
N SER A 132 4.23 -7.44 -12.53
CA SER A 132 3.13 -6.62 -12.01
C SER A 132 2.42 -7.30 -10.84
N HIS A 133 2.27 -8.63 -10.86
CA HIS A 133 1.85 -9.40 -9.68
C HIS A 133 2.84 -9.29 -8.50
N CYS A 134 4.15 -9.35 -8.75
CA CYS A 134 5.15 -9.10 -7.70
C CYS A 134 4.99 -7.70 -7.09
N ARG A 135 4.78 -6.67 -7.92
CA ARG A 135 4.45 -5.31 -7.47
C ARG A 135 3.20 -5.31 -6.61
N MET A 136 2.13 -5.95 -7.06
CA MET A 136 0.86 -6.05 -6.33
C MET A 136 1.01 -6.66 -4.94
N ILE A 137 1.77 -7.76 -4.80
CA ILE A 137 2.04 -8.42 -3.52
C ILE A 137 2.71 -7.44 -2.54
N VAL A 138 3.77 -6.77 -2.99
CA VAL A 138 4.54 -5.83 -2.18
C VAL A 138 3.69 -4.63 -1.78
N LEU A 139 3.02 -4.02 -2.75
CA LEU A 139 2.20 -2.83 -2.56
C LEU A 139 1.05 -3.09 -1.60
N THR A 140 0.34 -4.20 -1.80
CA THR A 140 -0.80 -4.60 -0.95
C THR A 140 -0.36 -4.79 0.50
N SER A 141 0.76 -5.47 0.72
CA SER A 141 1.31 -5.66 2.06
C SER A 141 1.62 -4.33 2.74
N ALA A 142 2.25 -3.40 2.02
CA ALA A 142 2.60 -2.08 2.54
C ALA A 142 1.35 -1.23 2.84
N TYR A 143 0.40 -1.20 1.90
CA TYR A 143 -0.85 -0.45 2.02
C TYR A 143 -1.64 -0.82 3.28
N PHE A 144 -1.83 -2.12 3.53
CA PHE A 144 -2.59 -2.60 4.70
C PHE A 144 -1.80 -2.51 6.00
N ARG A 145 -0.46 -2.65 5.97
CA ARG A 145 0.38 -2.40 7.14
C ARG A 145 0.30 -0.94 7.58
N ALA A 146 0.37 0.00 6.65
CA ALA A 146 0.21 1.43 6.94
C ALA A 146 -1.17 1.73 7.52
N GLN A 147 -2.23 1.16 6.94
CA GLN A 147 -3.60 1.35 7.42
C GLN A 147 -3.78 0.82 8.84
N THR A 148 -3.20 -0.34 9.15
CA THR A 148 -3.25 -0.95 10.47
C THR A 148 -2.46 -0.14 11.50
N ALA A 149 -1.29 0.37 11.12
CA ALA A 149 -0.48 1.25 11.97
C ALA A 149 -1.24 2.52 12.34
N LEU A 150 -1.87 3.18 11.35
CA LEU A 150 -2.71 4.36 11.57
C LEU A 150 -3.90 4.08 12.50
N ALA A 151 -4.58 2.94 12.30
CA ALA A 151 -5.66 2.52 13.18
C ALA A 151 -5.17 2.28 14.62
N GLY A 152 -4.02 1.63 14.79
CA GLY A 152 -3.39 1.39 16.09
C GLY A 152 -3.02 2.69 16.82
N THR A 153 -2.39 3.64 16.13
CA THR A 153 -2.08 4.96 16.68
C THR A 153 -3.35 5.69 17.10
N ARG A 154 -4.40 5.66 16.27
CA ARG A 154 -5.67 6.30 16.59
C ARG A 154 -6.33 5.70 17.84
N ILE A 155 -6.28 4.38 18.01
CA ILE A 155 -6.77 3.71 19.22
C ILE A 155 -5.98 4.18 20.44
N GLN A 156 -4.65 4.21 20.36
CA GLN A 156 -3.79 4.65 21.47
C GLN A 156 -4.00 6.12 21.84
N GLU A 157 -4.21 7.01 20.87
CA GLU A 157 -4.56 8.41 21.12
C GLU A 157 -5.88 8.54 21.86
N LEU A 158 -6.92 7.84 21.39
CA LEU A 158 -8.23 7.83 22.03
C LEU A 158 -8.11 7.27 23.47
N GLU A 159 -7.31 6.22 23.68
CA GLU A 159 -7.05 5.65 25.01
C GLU A 159 -6.37 6.66 25.94
N ARG A 160 -5.39 7.42 25.44
CA ARG A 160 -4.72 8.49 26.20
C ARG A 160 -5.67 9.64 26.55
N GLU A 161 -6.48 10.09 25.59
CA GLU A 161 -7.51 11.10 25.83
C GLU A 161 -8.51 10.62 26.89
N ALA A 162 -8.92 9.35 26.84
CA ALA A 162 -9.84 8.77 27.82
C ALA A 162 -9.22 8.59 29.21
N ALA A 163 -7.92 8.30 29.31
CA ALA A 163 -7.22 8.23 30.58
C ALA A 163 -7.23 9.58 31.32
N GLN A 164 -7.25 10.69 30.57
CA GLN A 164 -7.31 12.06 31.12
C GLN A 164 -8.71 12.49 31.54
N LEU A 165 -9.77 11.75 31.17
CA LEU A 165 -11.14 12.05 31.58
C LEU A 165 -11.40 11.63 33.05
N PRO A 166 -12.19 12.42 33.81
CA PRO A 166 -12.64 12.04 35.15
C PRO A 166 -13.37 10.68 35.14
N PRO A 167 -13.26 9.86 36.20
CA PRO A 167 -13.81 8.50 36.24
C PRO A 167 -15.29 8.38 35.82
N GLY A 168 -16.12 9.37 36.17
CA GLY A 168 -17.55 9.41 35.81
C GLY A 168 -17.87 9.70 34.34
N GLN A 169 -16.89 10.14 33.53
CA GLN A 169 -17.06 10.48 32.11
C GLN A 169 -16.43 9.46 31.16
N ARG A 170 -15.77 8.41 31.68
CA ARG A 170 -15.14 7.33 30.90
C ARG A 170 -16.13 6.35 30.26
N SER A 171 -17.44 6.66 30.27
CA SER A 171 -18.53 5.81 29.76
C SER A 171 -18.50 5.58 28.23
N ARG A 172 -17.77 6.41 27.48
CA ARG A 172 -17.65 6.30 26.02
C ARG A 172 -16.73 5.16 25.56
N PHE A 173 -15.95 4.56 26.44
CA PHE A 173 -14.76 3.81 26.01
C PHE A 173 -14.91 2.29 25.81
N HIS A 174 -16.07 1.72 26.06
CA HIS A 174 -16.27 0.30 25.79
C HIS A 174 -17.69 0.06 25.31
N GLY A 175 -18.00 0.26 24.03
CA GLY A 175 -19.37 0.29 23.48
C GLY A 175 -20.36 -0.75 24.03
N LEU A 176 -19.91 -1.92 24.51
CA LEU A 176 -20.71 -2.90 25.25
C LEU A 176 -20.49 -2.92 26.79
N VAL A 177 -19.25 -2.72 27.28
CA VAL A 177 -18.92 -2.82 28.72
C VAL A 177 -19.22 -1.52 29.49
N GLY A 178 -19.04 -0.35 28.88
CA GLY A 178 -19.28 0.97 29.48
C GLY A 178 -20.77 1.29 29.63
N ALA A 179 -21.62 0.72 28.77
CA ALA A 179 -23.07 0.84 28.89
C ALA A 179 -23.62 0.04 30.08
N SER A 180 -22.99 -1.08 30.45
CA SER A 180 -23.45 -1.98 31.51
C SER A 180 -23.28 -1.36 32.92
N PRO A 181 -24.38 -1.15 33.68
CA PRO A 181 -24.32 -0.67 35.07
C PRO A 181 -23.64 -1.67 36.02
N VAL A 182 -23.56 -2.94 35.64
CA VAL A 182 -22.90 -3.99 36.44
C VAL A 182 -21.38 -3.89 36.32
N MET A 183 -20.88 -3.70 35.10
CA MET A 183 -19.44 -3.58 34.84
C MET A 183 -18.85 -2.27 35.38
N ARG A 184 -19.62 -1.17 35.34
CA ARG A 184 -19.23 0.10 35.99
C ARG A 184 -19.00 -0.06 37.50
N ARG A 185 -19.93 -0.73 38.20
CA ARG A 185 -19.80 -1.01 39.64
C ARG A 185 -18.63 -1.93 39.96
N LEU A 186 -18.34 -2.90 39.09
CA LEU A 186 -17.16 -3.75 39.26
C LEU A 186 -15.86 -2.95 39.12
N TYR A 187 -15.79 -2.07 38.13
CA TYR A 187 -14.62 -1.21 37.90
C TYR A 187 -14.40 -0.23 39.06
N GLU A 188 -15.46 0.42 39.55
CA GLU A 188 -15.42 1.28 40.73
C GLU A 188 -14.88 0.55 41.96
N ARG A 189 -15.30 -0.71 42.16
CA ARG A 189 -14.81 -1.54 43.28
C ARG A 189 -13.34 -1.92 43.14
N ILE A 190 -12.88 -2.23 41.93
CA ILE A 190 -11.46 -2.52 41.64
C ILE A 190 -10.61 -1.27 41.87
N GLU A 191 -11.07 -0.10 41.43
CA GLU A 191 -10.37 1.17 41.62
C GLU A 191 -10.30 1.57 43.11
N ALA A 192 -11.41 1.41 43.84
CA ALA A 192 -11.47 1.65 45.29
C ALA A 192 -10.53 0.70 46.07
N ALA A 193 -10.45 -0.58 45.67
CA ALA A 193 -9.52 -1.55 46.24
C ALA A 193 -8.05 -1.23 45.91
N GLY A 194 -7.78 -0.69 44.73
CA GLY A 194 -6.45 -0.23 44.32
C GLY A 194 -5.96 0.96 45.16
N ARG A 195 -6.85 1.90 45.49
CA ARG A 195 -6.52 3.05 46.35
C ARG A 195 -6.26 2.67 47.81
N THR A 196 -6.90 1.60 48.31
CA THR A 196 -6.68 1.12 49.68
C THR A 196 -5.35 0.37 49.84
N ARG A 197 -4.81 -0.26 48.78
CA ARG A 197 -3.49 -0.92 48.82
C ARG A 197 -2.28 0.03 48.70
N GLY A 198 -2.51 1.32 48.44
CA GLY A 198 -1.46 2.36 48.48
C GLY A 198 -1.19 2.91 49.88
N THR A 199 -1.92 2.47 50.91
CA THR A 199 -1.73 2.88 52.31
C THR A 199 -1.45 1.66 53.17
N VAL A 200 -0.27 1.06 53.00
CA VAL A 200 0.34 0.20 54.02
C VAL A 200 1.66 0.85 54.36
N LEU A 201 1.64 1.62 55.46
CA LEU A 201 2.82 1.95 56.25
C LEU A 201 3.36 0.67 56.92
#